data_AF-A0A7Y8GR56-F1
#
_entry.id   AF-A0A7Y8GR56-F1
#
_cell.length_a   1.000
_cell.length_b   1.000
_cell.length_c   1.000
_cell.angle_alpha   90.00
_cell.angle_beta   90.00
_cell.angle_gamma   90.00
#
_symmetry.space_group_name_H-M   'P 1'
#
loop_
_entity.id
_entity.type
_entity.pdbx_description
1 polymer ?
#
loop_
_entity_poly.entity_id
_entity_poly.type
_entity_poly.pdbx_seq_one_letter_code
_entity_poly.pdbx_strand_id
1 'polypeptide(L)'
;MAVTLDNYFVPGWRDATYTCAACEWQGSARQMPMELHEDEAQFDCPQCENPILLVVHPSLAQVQAAAAEGHPEAIEQLDILASVPRPH
;
A
#
# COMPACT_ATOMS: atom_id res chain seq x y z
N MET A 1 9.32 -14.83 4.01
CA MET A 1 9.11 -13.55 4.72
C MET A 1 8.34 -12.66 3.76
N ALA A 2 7.21 -12.09 4.18
CA ALA A 2 6.44 -11.17 3.34
C ALA A 2 7.19 -9.83 3.18
N VAL A 3 6.96 -9.14 2.08
CA VAL A 3 7.47 -7.78 1.85
C VAL A 3 6.50 -6.81 2.50
N THR A 4 6.99 -5.88 3.31
CA THR A 4 6.16 -4.82 3.90
C THR A 4 6.54 -3.48 3.29
N LEU A 5 5.53 -2.74 2.83
CA LEU A 5 5.66 -1.36 2.37
C LEU A 5 5.04 -0.44 3.42
N ASP A 6 5.83 0.49 3.93
CA ASP A 6 5.40 1.43 4.97
C ASP A 6 4.40 2.49 4.47
N ASN A 7 4.19 2.57 3.15
CA ASN A 7 3.16 3.38 2.51
C ASN A 7 2.90 2.91 1.08
N TYR A 8 1.75 3.26 0.52
CA TYR A 8 1.40 2.98 -0.87
C TYR A 8 1.94 3.99 -1.89
N PHE A 9 2.69 5.03 -1.48
CA PHE A 9 3.30 6.00 -2.42
C PHE A 9 4.52 5.45 -3.15
N VAL A 10 5.03 4.28 -2.73
CA VAL A 10 6.16 3.61 -3.37
C VAL A 10 5.87 3.42 -4.88
N PRO A 11 6.66 4.00 -5.79
CA PRO A 11 6.33 3.94 -7.20
C PRO A 11 6.43 2.49 -7.72
N GLY A 12 5.41 2.07 -8.46
CA GLY A 12 5.42 0.80 -9.19
C GLY A 12 5.23 -0.46 -8.34
N TRP A 13 4.93 -0.36 -7.03
CA TRP A 13 4.75 -1.56 -6.20
C TRP A 13 3.59 -2.45 -6.68
N ARG A 14 2.53 -1.86 -7.22
CA ARG A 14 1.37 -2.61 -7.74
C ARG A 14 1.73 -3.50 -8.93
N ASP A 15 2.69 -3.06 -9.73
CA ASP A 15 3.12 -3.73 -10.97
C ASP A 15 4.44 -4.50 -10.78
N ALA A 16 5.07 -4.38 -9.61
CA ALA A 16 6.27 -5.14 -9.25
C ALA A 16 5.96 -6.64 -9.24
N THR A 17 6.94 -7.44 -9.65
CA THR A 17 6.83 -8.91 -9.60
C THR A 17 7.28 -9.40 -8.24
N TYR A 18 6.40 -10.12 -7.56
CA TYR A 18 6.68 -10.75 -6.29
C TYR A 18 6.72 -12.27 -6.44
N THR A 19 7.61 -12.89 -5.67
CA THR A 19 7.77 -14.35 -5.63
C THR A 19 7.32 -14.88 -4.29
N CYS A 20 6.39 -15.84 -4.29
CA CYS A 20 5.98 -16.53 -3.07
C CYS A 20 7.11 -17.45 -2.58
N ALA A 21 7.56 -17.27 -1.34
CA ALA A 21 8.60 -18.12 -0.75
C ALA A 21 8.14 -19.56 -0.43
N ALA A 22 6.82 -19.83 -0.44
CA ALA A 22 6.27 -21.14 -0.08
C ALA A 22 5.99 -22.05 -1.29
N CYS A 23 5.52 -21.48 -2.40
CA CYS A 23 5.12 -22.23 -3.59
C CYS A 23 5.77 -21.73 -4.89
N GLU A 24 6.71 -20.79 -4.79
CA GLU A 24 7.48 -20.22 -5.92
C GLU A 24 6.64 -19.51 -6.99
N TRP A 25 5.35 -19.26 -6.70
CA TRP A 25 4.48 -18.49 -7.58
C TRP A 25 5.03 -17.09 -7.82
N GLN A 26 4.92 -16.60 -9.05
CA GLN A 26 5.39 -15.28 -9.45
C GLN A 26 4.26 -14.49 -10.12
N GLY A 27 4.08 -13.24 -9.68
CA GLY A 27 3.11 -12.34 -10.26
C GLY A 27 3.11 -10.97 -9.60
N SER A 28 2.26 -10.09 -10.11
CA SER A 28 2.08 -8.74 -9.57
C SER A 28 1.07 -8.72 -8.43
N ALA A 29 1.09 -7.65 -7.62
CA ALA A 29 0.09 -7.46 -6.56
C ALA A 29 -1.35 -7.43 -7.12
N ARG A 30 -1.54 -7.04 -8.39
CA ARG A 30 -2.84 -7.07 -9.08
C ARG A 30 -3.42 -8.47 -9.27
N GLN A 31 -2.57 -9.50 -9.27
CA GLN A 31 -2.99 -10.89 -9.46
C GLN A 31 -3.23 -11.62 -8.13
N MET A 32 -2.96 -10.94 -7.01
CA MET A 32 -3.11 -11.49 -5.68
C MET A 32 -4.48 -11.11 -5.10
N PRO A 33 -5.14 -12.01 -4.36
CA PRO A 33 -6.23 -11.61 -3.47
C PRO A 33 -5.73 -10.55 -2.48
N MET A 34 -6.51 -9.47 -2.35
CA MET A 34 -6.26 -8.37 -1.44
C MET A 34 -7.23 -8.46 -0.27
N GLU A 35 -6.69 -8.53 0.95
CA GLU A 35 -7.43 -8.41 2.20
C GLU A 35 -7.18 -7.02 2.81
N LEU A 36 -8.26 -6.35 3.20
CA LEU A 36 -8.20 -5.04 3.83
C LEU A 36 -8.28 -5.21 5.35
N HIS A 37 -7.23 -4.78 6.04
CA HIS A 37 -7.20 -4.62 7.49
C HIS A 37 -7.39 -3.15 7.86
N GLU A 38 -7.44 -2.86 9.16
CA GLU A 38 -7.67 -1.50 9.67
C GLU A 38 -6.56 -0.52 9.23
N ASP A 39 -5.30 -0.96 9.32
CA ASP A 39 -4.12 -0.11 9.06
C ASP A 39 -3.31 -0.55 7.82
N GLU A 40 -3.64 -1.67 7.20
CA GLU A 40 -2.85 -2.24 6.10
C GLU A 40 -3.69 -3.05 5.10
N ALA A 41 -3.21 -3.11 3.86
CA ALA A 41 -3.71 -4.03 2.85
C ALA A 41 -2.74 -5.22 2.72
N GLN A 42 -3.23 -6.42 2.96
CA GLN A 42 -2.49 -7.66 2.80
C GLN A 42 -2.77 -8.26 1.42
N PHE A 43 -1.74 -8.76 0.76
CA PHE A 43 -1.81 -9.45 -0.51
C PHE A 43 -1.25 -10.86 -0.36
N ASP A 44 -2.11 -11.84 -0.59
CA ASP A 44 -1.79 -13.24 -0.39
C ASP A 44 -1.51 -13.96 -1.69
N CYS A 45 -0.79 -15.07 -1.59
CA CYS A 45 -0.55 -15.92 -2.75
C CYS A 45 -1.86 -16.58 -3.21
N PRO A 46 -2.24 -16.48 -4.50
CA PRO A 46 -3.45 -17.14 -5.01
C PRO A 46 -3.34 -18.67 -5.08
N GLN A 47 -2.16 -19.25 -4.85
CA GLN A 47 -1.93 -20.70 -4.90
C GLN A 47 -1.92 -21.37 -3.53
N CYS A 48 -1.36 -20.70 -2.52
CA CYS A 48 -1.13 -21.30 -1.20
C CYS A 48 -1.55 -20.41 -0.04
N GLU A 49 -2.21 -19.28 -0.31
CA GLU A 49 -2.77 -18.35 0.68
C GLU A 49 -1.73 -17.76 1.65
N ASN A 50 -0.44 -17.85 1.30
CA ASN A 50 0.63 -17.34 2.14
C ASN A 50 0.83 -15.84 1.86
N PRO A 51 0.93 -14.97 2.88
CA PRO A 51 1.18 -13.55 2.69
C PRO A 51 2.47 -13.29 1.94
N ILE A 52 2.35 -12.53 0.86
CA ILE A 52 3.48 -12.09 0.03
C ILE A 52 3.81 -10.63 0.30
N LEU A 53 2.79 -9.77 0.40
CA LEU A 53 2.96 -8.32 0.49
C LEU A 53 1.98 -7.72 1.50
N LEU A 54 2.48 -6.79 2.31
CA LEU A 54 1.72 -5.97 3.24
C LEU A 54 1.94 -4.50 2.88
N VAL A 55 0.88 -3.73 2.72
CA VAL A 55 0.95 -2.31 2.36
C VAL A 55 0.26 -1.49 3.44
N VAL A 56 1.05 -0.84 4.27
CA VAL A 56 0.58 -0.06 5.41
C VAL A 56 0.02 1.27 4.92
N HIS A 57 -1.04 1.74 5.57
CA HIS A 57 -1.59 3.07 5.33
C HIS A 57 -0.57 4.15 5.78
N PRO A 58 -0.23 5.13 4.94
CA PRO A 58 0.70 6.18 5.32
C PRO A 58 0.17 6.99 6.50
N SER A 59 1.08 7.31 7.41
CA SER A 59 0.86 8.34 8.42
C SER A 59 0.78 9.73 7.80
N LEU A 60 0.19 10.70 8.51
CA LEU A 60 0.12 12.09 8.06
C LEU A 60 1.48 12.67 7.67
N ALA A 61 2.55 12.31 8.40
CA ALA A 61 3.91 12.75 8.09
C ALA A 61 4.41 12.21 6.73
N GLN A 62 4.09 10.96 6.40
CA GLN A 62 4.44 10.35 5.12
C GLN A 62 3.62 10.96 3.96
N VAL A 63 2.33 11.26 4.19
CA VAL A 63 1.51 11.98 3.19
C VAL A 63 2.09 13.37 2.93
N GLN A 64 2.52 14.10 3.98
CA GLN A 64 3.16 15.40 3.83
C GLN A 64 4.48 15.33 3.05
N ALA A 65 5.31 14.31 3.32
CA ALA A 65 6.54 14.09 2.58
C ALA A 65 6.26 13.77 1.10
N ALA A 66 5.34 12.85 0.82
CA ALA A 66 4.96 12.49 -0.55
C ALA A 66 4.34 13.67 -1.31
N ALA A 67 3.55 14.52 -0.65
CA ALA A 67 3.03 15.73 -1.26
C ALA A 67 4.14 16.74 -1.59
N ALA A 68 5.14 16.89 -0.71
CA ALA A 68 6.31 17.73 -0.97
C ALA A 68 7.17 17.19 -2.13
N GLU A 69 7.19 15.87 -2.33
CA GLU A 69 7.83 15.20 -3.47
C GLU A 69 7.00 15.29 -4.78
N GLY A 70 5.79 15.84 -4.71
CA GLY A 70 4.94 16.08 -5.88
C GLY A 70 4.01 14.93 -6.25
N HIS A 71 3.74 14.00 -5.33
CA HIS A 71 2.77 12.94 -5.55
C HIS A 71 1.33 13.51 -5.59
N PRO A 72 0.61 13.41 -6.71
CA PRO A 72 -0.71 14.03 -6.86
C PRO A 72 -1.74 13.47 -5.86
N GLU A 73 -1.71 12.15 -5.61
CA GLU A 73 -2.59 11.51 -4.62
C GLU A 73 -2.35 12.06 -3.21
N ALA A 74 -1.08 12.29 -2.82
CA ALA A 74 -0.74 12.84 -1.52
C ALA A 74 -1.21 14.29 -1.36
N ILE A 75 -1.07 15.10 -2.41
CA ILE A 75 -1.54 16.49 -2.44
C ILE A 75 -3.06 16.53 -2.30
N GLU A 76 -3.79 15.70 -3.04
CA GLU A 76 -5.25 15.60 -2.94
C GLU A 76 -5.70 15.16 -1.54
N GLN A 77 -5.00 14.20 -0.93
CA GLN A 77 -5.29 13.79 0.45
C GLN A 77 -5.08 14.91 1.46
N LEU A 78 -4.01 15.70 1.32
CA LEU A 78 -3.81 16.86 2.20
C LEU A 78 -4.90 17.91 2.02
N ASP A 79 -5.38 18.13 0.79
CA ASP A 79 -6.46 19.08 0.50
C ASP A 79 -7.79 18.60 1.12
N ILE A 80 -8.10 17.30 1.01
CA ILE A 80 -9.25 16.69 1.68
C ILE A 80 -9.15 16.89 3.20
N LEU A 81 -8.00 16.55 3.80
CA LEU A 81 -7.78 16.72 5.24
C LEU A 81 -7.89 18.18 5.69
N ALA A 82 -7.47 19.14 4.87
CA ALA A 82 -7.60 20.57 5.14
C ALA A 82 -9.05 21.06 5.02
N SER A 83 -9.86 20.43 4.17
CA SER A 83 -11.26 20.80 3.93
C SER A 83 -12.24 20.27 4.98
N VAL A 84 -11.86 19.28 5.78
CA VAL A 84 -12.72 18.74 6.85
C VAL A 84 -12.84 19.78 7.98
N PRO A 85 -14.04 20.35 8.23
CA PRO A 85 -14.22 21.28 9.33
C PRO A 85 -14.00 20.55 10.66
N ARG A 86 -13.08 21.06 11.49
CA ARG A 86 -12.90 20.51 12.83
C ARG A 86 -14.19 20.77 13.63
N PRO A 87 -14.79 19.74 14.27
CA PRO A 87 -15.89 19.99 15.18
C PRO A 87 -15.38 20.90 16.32
N HIS A 88 -16.08 22.02 16.50
CA HIS A 88 -15.86 22.99 17.58
C HIS A 88 -16.30 22.43 18.94
#